data_AF-A0A9E3GKF9-F1
#
_entry.id   AF-A0A9E3GKF9-F1
#
_cell.length_a   1.000
_cell.length_b   1.000
_cell.length_c   1.000
_cell.angle_alpha   90.00
_cell.angle_beta   90.00
_cell.angle_gamma   90.00
#
_symmetry.space_group_name_H-M   'P 1'
#
loop_
_entity.id
_entity.type
_entity.pdbx_description
1 polymer ?
#
loop_
_entity_poly.entity_id
_entity_poly.type
_entity_poly.pdbx_seq_one_letter_code
_entity_poly.pdbx_strand_id
1 'polypeptide(L)'
;MAKDQDQQPARENSGFIAAVVLMVVIAVGAGALLGNRGEPVPGTEVAAAPGPTSTPDAHVEGDVDPSDGHGASAGAGAEEEVEIPPQVELASAPVEGQRVERIEPEVADGVKVFTLNAEEVQWELIPGKAVTAWGYNGQVPGPELWVNEGDRIRVNFTNDLPVPTTIHWHGVAVPNEMDGVPGVTQDPIEPGGTFVYEFEAKPSGTFWYHSHFDSARQLDMGLSGAFVIKGADEPAYDKEFVQLLDEWIRLPEGRNGWEGVTHAGHNNAEYNWFTINGTSFPATPNMEVAEGDRVRVRIINAGYQAHPMHLHGKRMTVVAKDGAPLSQPYEADTVLVGSGERYDFEFLADDPGDWMFHCHILHHVTNDAVIEPGGLMNFVTYQGHDNAYQRP
;
A
#
# COMPACT_ATOMS: atom_id res chain seq x y z
N MET A 1 -33.36 24.50 -58.86
CA MET A 1 -33.05 23.08 -59.14
C MET A 1 -31.58 22.99 -59.44
N ALA A 2 -30.78 22.58 -58.45
CA ALA A 2 -29.35 22.41 -58.56
C ALA A 2 -29.02 21.05 -59.23
N LYS A 3 -27.96 21.03 -60.04
CA LYS A 3 -27.27 19.81 -60.48
C LYS A 3 -25.77 20.00 -60.29
N ASP A 4 -25.21 18.99 -59.62
CA ASP A 4 -23.83 18.50 -59.54
C ASP A 4 -22.70 19.31 -60.16
N GLN A 5 -21.67 19.55 -59.35
CA GLN A 5 -20.31 19.14 -59.69
C GLN A 5 -19.57 18.57 -58.47
N ASP A 6 -19.16 17.31 -58.63
CA ASP A 6 -18.04 16.63 -57.99
C ASP A 6 -16.94 17.55 -57.47
N GLN A 7 -16.51 17.36 -56.22
CA GLN A 7 -15.09 17.22 -55.84
C GLN A 7 -14.98 16.47 -54.50
N GLN A 8 -14.45 15.25 -54.58
CA GLN A 8 -13.91 14.49 -53.45
C GLN A 8 -12.50 14.98 -53.14
N PRO A 9 -12.06 14.99 -51.86
CA PRO A 9 -10.68 14.67 -51.59
C PRO A 9 -10.50 13.58 -50.51
N ALA A 10 -9.62 12.65 -50.89
CA ALA A 10 -8.63 11.90 -50.11
C ALA A 10 -8.95 11.46 -48.67
N ARG A 11 -9.07 10.14 -48.49
CA ARG A 11 -8.77 9.46 -47.24
C ARG A 11 -7.26 9.49 -46.99
N GLU A 12 -6.82 10.14 -45.92
CA GLU A 12 -5.49 9.93 -45.36
C GLU A 12 -5.55 8.77 -44.36
N ASN A 13 -4.87 7.67 -44.73
CA ASN A 13 -4.49 6.60 -43.82
C ASN A 13 -3.24 7.04 -43.06
N SER A 14 -3.37 7.43 -41.81
CA SER A 14 -2.26 7.54 -40.86
C SER A 14 -2.26 6.29 -39.97
N GLY A 15 -1.44 5.32 -40.35
CA GLY A 15 -1.17 4.14 -39.53
C GLY A 15 -0.40 4.53 -38.28
N PHE A 16 -0.99 4.27 -37.12
CA PHE A 16 -0.31 4.32 -35.83
C PHE A 16 0.29 2.93 -35.56
N ILE A 17 1.62 2.82 -35.58
CA ILE A 17 2.34 1.63 -35.14
C ILE A 17 2.41 1.71 -33.62
N ALA A 18 1.59 0.92 -32.93
CA ALA A 18 1.74 0.69 -31.50
C ALA A 18 2.88 -0.32 -31.29
N ALA A 19 4.01 0.15 -30.77
CA ALA A 19 5.08 -0.72 -30.30
C ALA A 19 4.69 -1.28 -28.93
N VAL A 20 4.27 -2.55 -28.89
CA VAL A 20 4.08 -3.31 -27.64
C VAL A 20 5.46 -3.73 -27.13
N VAL A 21 5.90 -3.15 -26.03
CA VAL A 21 7.08 -3.64 -25.28
C VAL A 21 6.58 -4.66 -24.26
N LEU A 22 6.75 -5.93 -24.58
CA LEU A 22 6.49 -7.05 -23.68
C LEU A 22 7.72 -7.24 -22.78
N MET A 23 7.62 -6.88 -21.50
CA MET A 23 8.61 -7.32 -20.50
C MET A 23 8.26 -8.73 -20.03
N VAL A 24 9.11 -9.69 -20.38
CA VAL A 24 9.08 -11.04 -19.81
C VAL A 24 10.02 -11.07 -18.61
N VAL A 25 9.46 -11.23 -17.41
CA VAL A 25 10.24 -11.57 -16.20
C VAL A 25 10.32 -13.09 -16.11
N ILE A 26 11.53 -13.64 -16.26
CA ILE A 26 11.81 -15.06 -16.04
C ILE A 26 12.12 -15.26 -14.56
N ALA A 27 11.20 -15.89 -13.83
CA ALA A 27 11.48 -16.46 -12.52
C ALA A 27 12.08 -17.86 -12.69
N VAL A 28 13.34 -18.04 -12.29
CA VAL A 28 13.98 -19.36 -12.20
C VAL A 28 13.71 -19.91 -10.80
N GLY A 29 12.87 -20.93 -10.72
CA GLY A 29 12.68 -21.73 -9.52
C GLY A 29 12.28 -23.15 -9.90
N ALA A 30 13.23 -24.09 -9.87
CA ALA A 30 12.93 -25.52 -9.93
C ALA A 30 13.98 -26.31 -9.15
N GLY A 31 13.51 -27.17 -8.25
CA GLY A 31 14.35 -28.09 -7.50
C GLY A 31 13.58 -29.02 -6.55
N ALA A 32 12.54 -29.68 -7.06
CA ALA A 32 11.87 -30.77 -6.35
C ALA A 32 12.69 -32.06 -6.42
N LEU A 33 12.83 -32.72 -5.26
CA LEU A 33 13.42 -34.03 -5.02
C LEU A 33 12.60 -35.15 -5.68
N LEU A 34 13.24 -35.99 -6.51
CA LEU A 34 12.84 -37.39 -6.73
C LEU A 34 14.08 -38.23 -7.05
N GLY A 35 14.33 -39.25 -6.23
CA GLY A 35 15.40 -40.21 -6.44
C GLY A 35 14.97 -41.42 -7.28
N ASN A 36 15.88 -41.96 -8.08
CA ASN A 36 15.94 -43.40 -8.34
C ASN A 36 17.36 -43.84 -8.75
N ARG A 37 17.72 -45.05 -8.35
CA ARG A 37 19.05 -45.67 -8.40
C ARG A 37 19.38 -46.24 -9.79
N GLY A 38 20.66 -46.15 -10.18
CA GLY A 38 21.27 -46.91 -11.29
C GLY A 38 22.80 -46.77 -11.27
N GLU A 39 23.52 -47.89 -11.27
CA GLU A 39 24.97 -48.06 -11.06
C GLU A 39 25.89 -47.69 -12.28
N PRO A 40 27.23 -47.64 -12.12
CA PRO A 40 28.10 -46.62 -12.75
C PRO A 40 28.81 -47.06 -14.03
N VAL A 41 29.25 -46.07 -14.84
CA VAL A 41 30.26 -46.25 -15.90
C VAL A 41 31.25 -45.06 -15.86
N PRO A 42 32.58 -45.27 -15.97
CA PRO A 42 33.59 -44.28 -15.58
C PRO A 42 34.18 -43.48 -16.75
N GLY A 43 34.67 -42.27 -16.43
CA GLY A 43 35.82 -41.66 -17.09
C GLY A 43 35.55 -40.44 -17.96
N THR A 44 35.54 -39.26 -17.34
CA THR A 44 36.27 -38.08 -17.83
C THR A 44 36.33 -37.01 -16.72
N GLU A 45 37.53 -36.80 -16.17
CA GLU A 45 37.86 -35.64 -15.34
C GLU A 45 37.88 -34.37 -16.20
N VAL A 46 37.29 -33.28 -15.70
CA VAL A 46 37.59 -31.92 -16.17
C VAL A 46 37.84 -31.04 -14.95
N ALA A 47 39.00 -30.40 -14.97
CA ALA A 47 39.68 -29.75 -13.87
C ALA A 47 39.04 -28.45 -13.38
N ALA A 48 39.19 -28.20 -12.08
CA ALA A 48 38.88 -26.94 -11.43
C ALA A 48 39.93 -25.85 -11.75
N ALA A 49 39.47 -24.61 -11.97
CA ALA A 49 40.32 -23.46 -12.21
C ALA A 49 40.91 -22.90 -10.89
N PRO A 50 42.16 -22.39 -10.89
CA PRO A 50 42.90 -22.02 -9.69
C PRO A 50 42.62 -20.56 -9.24
N GLY A 51 42.68 -20.34 -7.91
CA GLY A 51 42.72 -19.01 -7.30
C GLY A 51 44.13 -18.39 -7.37
N PRO A 52 44.27 -17.05 -7.39
CA PRO A 52 45.58 -16.42 -7.46
C PRO A 52 46.20 -16.23 -6.07
N THR A 53 47.45 -16.71 -5.94
CA THR A 53 48.43 -16.21 -4.97
C THR A 53 49.69 -15.82 -5.74
N SER A 54 50.22 -14.63 -5.47
CA SER A 54 51.66 -14.35 -5.58
C SER A 54 52.00 -13.05 -4.84
N THR A 55 52.81 -13.19 -3.79
CA THR A 55 53.69 -12.16 -3.23
C THR A 55 54.89 -11.93 -4.15
N PRO A 56 55.63 -10.83 -3.93
CA PRO A 56 57.09 -10.90 -3.98
C PRO A 56 57.74 -10.34 -2.70
N ASP A 57 58.60 -11.14 -2.07
CA ASP A 57 59.51 -10.71 -1.02
C ASP A 57 60.73 -9.98 -1.62
N ALA A 58 61.03 -8.79 -1.10
CA ALA A 58 62.36 -8.20 -1.13
C ALA A 58 62.64 -7.59 0.24
N HIS A 59 63.53 -8.23 1.00
CA HIS A 59 64.04 -7.73 2.27
C HIS A 59 64.88 -6.46 2.06
N VAL A 60 64.54 -5.40 2.79
CA VAL A 60 65.47 -4.34 3.19
C VAL A 60 65.24 -4.10 4.68
N GLU A 61 66.25 -4.42 5.49
CA GLU A 61 66.30 -4.06 6.91
C GLU A 61 66.49 -2.55 7.05
N GLY A 62 65.70 -1.94 7.92
CA GLY A 62 65.82 -0.55 8.32
C GLY A 62 65.06 -0.32 9.61
N ASP A 63 65.78 -0.29 10.73
CA ASP A 63 65.27 0.10 12.04
C ASP A 63 64.62 1.49 11.96
N VAL A 64 63.39 1.63 12.48
CA VAL A 64 62.74 2.94 12.67
C VAL A 64 62.44 3.13 14.16
N ASP A 65 63.13 4.13 14.71
CA ASP A 65 63.08 4.68 16.06
C ASP A 65 61.68 5.25 16.40
N PRO A 66 61.04 4.92 17.54
CA PRO A 66 59.69 5.38 17.85
C PRO A 66 59.66 6.77 18.51
N SER A 67 60.46 7.72 18.03
CA SER A 67 60.40 9.10 18.51
C SER A 67 60.50 10.11 17.38
N ASP A 68 59.42 10.27 16.62
CA ASP A 68 59.19 11.51 15.86
C ASP A 68 57.71 11.91 15.94
N GLY A 69 57.47 12.84 16.87
CA GLY A 69 56.17 13.44 17.11
C GLY A 69 55.70 14.23 15.90
N HIS A 70 54.53 13.85 15.38
CA HIS A 70 53.69 14.72 14.57
C HIS A 70 52.63 15.30 15.49
N GLY A 71 52.71 16.63 15.68
CA GLY A 71 51.82 17.37 16.55
C GLY A 71 50.36 17.20 16.15
N ALA A 72 49.58 16.66 17.08
CA ALA A 72 48.13 16.73 17.02
C ALA A 72 47.70 18.19 17.13
N SER A 73 47.18 18.74 16.04
CA SER A 73 46.30 19.89 16.09
C SER A 73 45.02 19.45 16.80
N ALA A 74 44.90 19.79 18.08
CA ALA A 74 43.64 19.70 18.81
C ALA A 74 42.66 20.71 18.18
N GLY A 75 41.89 20.25 17.19
CA GLY A 75 40.63 20.89 16.85
C GLY A 75 39.69 20.63 18.01
N ALA A 76 39.28 21.68 18.72
CA ALA A 76 38.17 21.61 19.64
C ALA A 76 36.95 21.15 18.84
N GLY A 77 36.60 19.87 18.94
CA GLY A 77 35.28 19.41 18.53
C GLY A 77 34.29 20.14 19.40
N ALA A 78 33.46 20.99 18.80
CA ALA A 78 32.23 21.39 19.44
C ALA A 78 31.48 20.08 19.70
N GLU A 79 31.26 19.75 20.97
CA GLU A 79 30.21 18.81 21.32
C GLU A 79 28.92 19.44 20.77
N GLU A 80 28.44 18.91 19.65
CA GLU A 80 27.11 19.24 19.17
C GLU A 80 26.19 18.72 20.26
N GLU A 81 25.65 19.64 21.08
CA GLU A 81 24.56 19.32 21.98
C GLU A 81 23.44 18.77 21.09
N VAL A 82 23.31 17.44 21.08
CA VAL A 82 22.17 16.77 20.47
C VAL A 82 20.98 17.19 21.32
N GLU A 83 20.29 18.23 20.88
CA GLU A 83 19.04 18.66 21.48
C GLU A 83 18.07 17.49 21.29
N ILE A 84 17.86 16.73 22.35
CA ILE A 84 16.86 15.65 22.36
C ILE A 84 15.53 16.37 22.19
N PRO A 85 14.82 16.18 21.05
CA PRO A 85 13.53 16.82 20.87
C PRO A 85 12.64 16.43 22.05
N PRO A 86 11.80 17.36 22.55
CA PRO A 86 10.88 17.04 23.64
C PRO A 86 10.12 15.77 23.28
N GLN A 87 10.00 14.83 24.22
CA GLN A 87 9.22 13.61 24.00
C GLN A 87 7.83 14.03 23.53
N VAL A 88 7.51 13.69 22.28
CA VAL A 88 6.18 13.97 21.72
C VAL A 88 5.17 13.26 22.59
N GLU A 89 4.14 14.01 22.98
CA GLU A 89 3.02 13.46 23.72
C GLU A 89 2.42 12.32 22.89
N LEU A 90 2.56 11.10 23.40
CA LEU A 90 2.04 9.88 22.77
C LEU A 90 0.52 9.81 22.94
N ALA A 91 -0.22 10.89 22.82
CA ALA A 91 -1.67 10.88 22.93
C ALA A 91 -2.29 10.76 21.54
N SER A 92 -3.37 9.98 21.41
CA SER A 92 -4.17 9.97 20.18
C SER A 92 -4.67 11.38 19.89
N ALA A 93 -4.45 11.85 18.67
CA ALA A 93 -4.94 13.13 18.20
C ALA A 93 -5.79 12.92 16.94
N PRO A 94 -6.97 12.27 17.06
CA PRO A 94 -7.82 12.01 15.90
C PRO A 94 -8.19 13.34 15.24
N VAL A 95 -8.26 13.35 13.91
CA VAL A 95 -8.73 14.54 13.21
C VAL A 95 -10.23 14.69 13.40
N GLU A 96 -10.66 15.84 13.92
CA GLU A 96 -12.06 16.12 14.18
C GLU A 96 -12.85 16.16 12.85
N GLY A 97 -13.93 15.38 12.78
CA GLY A 97 -14.83 15.36 11.62
C GLY A 97 -14.33 14.55 10.42
N GLN A 98 -13.11 14.00 10.45
CA GLN A 98 -12.61 13.07 9.44
C GLN A 98 -12.67 11.63 9.95
N ARG A 99 -13.39 10.77 9.25
CA ARG A 99 -13.44 9.33 9.50
C ARG A 99 -13.52 8.59 8.19
N VAL A 100 -12.86 7.44 8.15
CA VAL A 100 -13.04 6.47 7.06
C VAL A 100 -14.30 5.68 7.38
N GLU A 101 -15.34 5.88 6.59
CA GLU A 101 -16.62 5.23 6.83
C GLU A 101 -16.77 3.96 6.00
N ARG A 102 -17.45 2.97 6.58
CA ARG A 102 -18.10 1.90 5.83
C ARG A 102 -19.48 2.37 5.43
N ILE A 103 -19.83 2.24 4.16
CA ILE A 103 -21.18 2.54 3.68
C ILE A 103 -21.99 1.25 3.53
N GLU A 104 -23.27 1.31 3.90
CA GLU A 104 -24.21 0.22 3.69
C GLU A 104 -24.90 0.38 2.33
N PRO A 105 -25.09 -0.71 1.56
CA PRO A 105 -25.76 -0.64 0.27
C PRO A 105 -27.27 -0.46 0.46
N GLU A 106 -27.89 0.28 -0.45
CA GLU A 106 -29.33 0.19 -0.66
C GLU A 106 -29.67 -1.14 -1.33
N VAL A 107 -30.79 -1.77 -0.95
CA VAL A 107 -31.23 -3.02 -1.61
C VAL A 107 -32.39 -2.69 -2.55
N ALA A 108 -32.16 -2.87 -3.84
CA ALA A 108 -33.16 -2.67 -4.90
C ALA A 108 -33.28 -3.93 -5.76
N ASP A 109 -34.46 -4.55 -5.77
CA ASP A 109 -34.75 -5.77 -6.57
C ASP A 109 -33.75 -6.92 -6.38
N GLY A 110 -33.26 -7.10 -5.14
CA GLY A 110 -32.27 -8.13 -4.80
C GLY A 110 -30.84 -7.80 -5.23
N VAL A 111 -30.55 -6.56 -5.63
CA VAL A 111 -29.21 -6.04 -5.93
C VAL A 111 -28.80 -5.09 -4.80
N LYS A 112 -27.56 -5.22 -4.33
CA LYS A 112 -26.92 -4.27 -3.41
C LYS A 112 -26.35 -3.10 -4.21
N VAL A 113 -26.87 -1.90 -3.98
CA VAL A 113 -26.53 -0.69 -4.72
C VAL A 113 -25.71 0.24 -3.85
N PHE A 114 -24.51 0.57 -4.31
CA PHE A 114 -23.67 1.62 -3.75
C PHE A 114 -23.65 2.83 -4.69
N THR A 115 -23.42 4.00 -4.12
CA THR A 115 -23.16 5.23 -4.87
C THR A 115 -21.79 5.75 -4.48
N LEU A 116 -20.93 5.93 -5.49
CA LEU A 116 -19.59 6.49 -5.32
C LEU A 116 -19.43 7.75 -6.17
N ASN A 117 -18.83 8.79 -5.63
CA ASN A 117 -18.39 9.96 -6.38
C ASN A 117 -16.89 10.19 -6.17
N ALA A 118 -16.12 10.41 -7.23
CA ALA A 118 -14.74 10.83 -7.10
C ALA A 118 -14.67 12.36 -7.11
N GLU A 119 -14.06 12.97 -6.10
CA GLU A 119 -13.96 14.42 -5.95
C GLU A 119 -12.65 14.87 -5.30
N GLU A 120 -12.31 16.15 -5.46
CA GLU A 120 -11.17 16.74 -4.77
C GLU A 120 -11.51 17.04 -3.31
N VAL A 121 -10.59 16.69 -2.41
CA VAL A 121 -10.76 16.86 -0.96
C VAL A 121 -9.51 17.48 -0.35
N GLN A 122 -9.71 18.30 0.69
CA GLN A 122 -8.63 18.67 1.60
C GLN A 122 -8.65 17.69 2.76
N TRP A 123 -7.64 16.83 2.81
CA TRP A 123 -7.58 15.73 3.77
C TRP A 123 -6.45 15.97 4.78
N GLU A 124 -6.75 16.06 6.07
CA GLU A 124 -5.70 16.14 7.10
C GLU A 124 -5.07 14.77 7.38
N LEU A 125 -3.74 14.71 7.26
CA LEU A 125 -2.95 13.54 7.65
C LEU A 125 -2.78 13.47 9.17
N ILE A 126 -2.61 14.64 9.79
CA ILE A 126 -2.69 14.91 11.24
C ILE A 126 -3.32 16.29 11.44
N PRO A 127 -3.83 16.64 12.64
CA PRO A 127 -4.46 17.94 12.89
C PRO A 127 -3.63 19.13 12.37
N GLY A 128 -4.24 19.93 11.49
CA GLY A 128 -3.62 21.12 10.90
C GLY A 128 -2.58 20.85 9.80
N LYS A 129 -2.41 19.60 9.37
CA LYS A 129 -1.54 19.22 8.23
C LYS A 129 -2.36 18.53 7.14
N ALA A 130 -3.08 19.36 6.39
CA ALA A 130 -3.81 18.94 5.20
C ALA A 130 -2.91 18.62 4.00
N VAL A 131 -3.38 17.71 3.15
CA VAL A 131 -2.94 17.48 1.78
C VAL A 131 -4.13 17.62 0.82
N THR A 132 -3.92 18.18 -0.36
CA THR A 132 -4.91 18.10 -1.46
C THR A 132 -4.91 16.68 -2.02
N ALA A 133 -6.03 15.97 -1.89
CA ALA A 133 -6.20 14.59 -2.32
C ALA A 133 -7.46 14.45 -3.19
N TRP A 134 -7.62 13.30 -3.83
CA TRP A 134 -8.82 12.88 -4.54
C TRP A 134 -9.41 11.68 -3.82
N GLY A 135 -10.64 11.82 -3.33
CA GLY A 135 -11.30 10.83 -2.51
C GLY A 135 -12.58 10.33 -3.18
N TYR A 136 -12.97 9.09 -2.83
CA TYR A 136 -14.33 8.64 -3.10
C TYR A 136 -15.23 9.11 -1.94
N ASN A 137 -16.38 9.72 -2.24
CA ASN A 137 -17.36 10.24 -1.27
C ASN A 137 -16.75 11.17 -0.22
N GLY A 138 -15.83 12.05 -0.63
CA GLY A 138 -15.26 13.04 0.27
C GLY A 138 -14.24 12.51 1.29
N GLN A 139 -13.83 11.24 1.20
CA GLN A 139 -12.91 10.62 2.16
C GLN A 139 -11.72 9.92 1.50
N VAL A 140 -10.62 9.82 2.27
CA VAL A 140 -9.39 9.10 1.92
C VAL A 140 -9.05 8.14 3.07
N PRO A 141 -9.01 6.82 2.83
CA PRO A 141 -9.41 6.13 1.61
C PRO A 141 -10.92 6.27 1.38
N GLY A 142 -11.35 5.91 0.18
CA GLY A 142 -12.76 5.75 -0.15
C GLY A 142 -13.51 4.79 0.79
N PRO A 143 -14.84 4.85 0.81
CA PRO A 143 -15.66 4.06 1.72
C PRO A 143 -15.36 2.57 1.68
N GLU A 144 -15.38 1.91 2.84
CA GLU A 144 -15.34 0.46 2.86
C GLU A 144 -16.64 -0.11 2.30
N LEU A 145 -16.52 -1.02 1.34
CA LEU A 145 -17.65 -1.75 0.76
C LEU A 145 -17.64 -3.18 1.30
N TRP A 146 -18.72 -3.60 1.95
CA TRP A 146 -18.85 -4.94 2.50
C TRP A 146 -20.07 -5.65 1.93
N VAL A 147 -19.85 -6.84 1.37
CA VAL A 147 -20.89 -7.70 0.81
C VAL A 147 -20.62 -9.16 1.16
N ASN A 148 -21.57 -10.04 0.86
CA ASN A 148 -21.38 -11.48 0.96
C ASN A 148 -21.08 -12.05 -0.42
N GLU A 149 -20.37 -13.16 -0.45
CA GLU A 149 -20.11 -13.90 -1.68
C GLU A 149 -21.43 -14.30 -2.36
N GLY A 150 -21.51 -14.07 -3.67
CA GLY A 150 -22.69 -14.33 -4.50
C GLY A 150 -23.71 -13.19 -4.53
N ASP A 151 -23.54 -12.12 -3.73
CA ASP A 151 -24.38 -10.93 -3.85
C ASP A 151 -24.25 -10.32 -5.26
N ARG A 152 -25.38 -9.91 -5.84
CA ARG A 152 -25.35 -9.04 -7.02
C ARG A 152 -25.14 -7.61 -6.54
N ILE A 153 -24.12 -6.95 -7.07
CA ILE A 153 -23.79 -5.58 -6.72
C ILE A 153 -23.94 -4.66 -7.92
N ARG A 154 -24.33 -3.42 -7.64
CA ARG A 154 -24.32 -2.30 -8.56
C ARG A 154 -23.64 -1.11 -7.90
N VAL A 155 -22.72 -0.47 -8.59
CA VAL A 155 -22.09 0.77 -8.14
C VAL A 155 -22.38 1.87 -9.14
N ASN A 156 -23.19 2.84 -8.72
CA ASN A 156 -23.44 4.05 -9.49
C ASN A 156 -22.30 5.02 -9.22
N PHE A 157 -21.46 5.24 -10.22
CA PHE A 157 -20.28 6.09 -10.10
C PHE A 157 -20.47 7.41 -10.82
N THR A 158 -20.08 8.51 -10.17
CA THR A 158 -19.99 9.86 -10.74
C THR A 158 -18.56 10.38 -10.65
N ASN A 159 -18.05 10.94 -11.74
CA ASN A 159 -16.75 11.60 -11.74
C ASN A 159 -16.91 13.12 -11.59
N ASP A 160 -16.65 13.67 -10.40
CA ASP A 160 -16.67 15.11 -10.14
C ASP A 160 -15.26 15.74 -10.23
N LEU A 161 -14.25 14.97 -10.63
CA LEU A 161 -12.88 15.46 -10.85
C LEU A 161 -12.78 16.25 -12.17
N PRO A 162 -11.79 17.16 -12.29
CA PRO A 162 -11.54 17.89 -13.52
C PRO A 162 -10.84 17.06 -14.61
N VAL A 163 -10.57 15.78 -14.37
CA VAL A 163 -9.89 14.85 -15.28
C VAL A 163 -10.67 13.55 -15.43
N PRO A 164 -10.47 12.78 -16.51
CA PRO A 164 -11.08 11.47 -16.65
C PRO A 164 -10.60 10.48 -15.57
N THR A 165 -11.47 9.54 -15.20
CA THR A 165 -11.15 8.47 -14.25
C THR A 165 -11.93 7.18 -14.55
N THR A 166 -11.67 6.13 -13.79
CA THR A 166 -12.39 4.84 -13.80
C THR A 166 -12.31 4.21 -12.42
N ILE A 167 -13.01 3.10 -12.17
CA ILE A 167 -12.79 2.24 -10.99
C ILE A 167 -12.44 0.83 -11.47
N HIS A 168 -11.27 0.33 -11.08
CA HIS A 168 -10.89 -1.07 -11.19
C HIS A 168 -11.15 -1.80 -9.87
N TRP A 169 -11.65 -3.04 -9.97
CA TRP A 169 -12.05 -3.89 -8.84
C TRP A 169 -10.99 -4.94 -8.57
N HIS A 170 -9.91 -4.53 -7.91
CA HIS A 170 -8.67 -5.29 -7.82
C HIS A 170 -8.85 -6.65 -7.12
N GLY A 171 -8.67 -7.72 -7.90
CA GLY A 171 -8.76 -9.11 -7.45
C GLY A 171 -10.17 -9.72 -7.50
N VAL A 172 -11.17 -8.94 -7.92
CA VAL A 172 -12.55 -9.41 -8.04
C VAL A 172 -12.79 -9.97 -9.43
N ALA A 173 -13.51 -11.10 -9.53
CA ALA A 173 -13.83 -11.72 -10.81
C ALA A 173 -15.04 -11.02 -11.48
N VAL A 174 -14.81 -9.84 -12.04
CA VAL A 174 -15.83 -9.05 -12.74
C VAL A 174 -15.95 -9.42 -14.22
N PRO A 175 -17.12 -9.22 -14.87
CA PRO A 175 -17.23 -9.26 -16.32
C PRO A 175 -16.25 -8.28 -16.96
N ASN A 176 -15.72 -8.60 -18.15
CA ASN A 176 -14.66 -7.81 -18.76
C ASN A 176 -15.02 -6.32 -18.88
N GLU A 177 -16.23 -5.99 -19.35
CA GLU A 177 -16.75 -4.62 -19.46
C GLU A 177 -16.94 -3.84 -18.14
N MET A 178 -16.75 -4.50 -17.00
CA MET A 178 -16.84 -3.93 -15.65
C MET A 178 -15.48 -3.82 -14.97
N ASP A 179 -14.39 -4.20 -15.66
CA ASP A 179 -13.04 -4.24 -15.11
C ASP A 179 -12.39 -2.87 -14.92
N GLY A 180 -12.91 -1.83 -15.56
CA GLY A 180 -12.47 -0.46 -15.25
C GLY A 180 -11.14 -0.04 -15.89
N VAL A 181 -10.69 -0.68 -16.96
CA VAL A 181 -9.39 -0.40 -17.60
C VAL A 181 -9.58 0.40 -18.90
N PRO A 182 -9.29 1.70 -18.90
CA PRO A 182 -9.47 2.56 -20.07
C PRO A 182 -8.72 2.07 -21.31
N GLY A 183 -9.41 2.04 -22.46
CA GLY A 183 -8.83 1.61 -23.74
C GLY A 183 -8.65 0.09 -23.89
N VAL A 184 -9.02 -0.68 -22.86
CA VAL A 184 -9.03 -2.16 -22.90
C VAL A 184 -10.44 -2.68 -22.68
N THR A 185 -11.09 -2.27 -21.59
CA THR A 185 -12.39 -2.83 -21.17
C THR A 185 -13.53 -1.83 -21.15
N GLN A 186 -13.22 -0.54 -21.03
CA GLN A 186 -14.17 0.56 -21.19
C GLN A 186 -13.48 1.84 -21.65
N ASP A 187 -14.27 2.84 -22.02
CA ASP A 187 -13.78 4.21 -22.19
C ASP A 187 -13.59 4.89 -20.82
N PRO A 188 -12.67 5.88 -20.69
CA PRO A 188 -12.58 6.72 -19.51
C PRO A 188 -13.92 7.41 -19.19
N ILE A 189 -14.16 7.64 -17.90
CA ILE A 189 -15.33 8.39 -17.43
C ILE A 189 -14.91 9.84 -17.34
N GLU A 190 -15.36 10.64 -18.31
CA GLU A 190 -15.05 12.07 -18.42
C GLU A 190 -15.55 12.88 -17.22
N PRO A 191 -15.02 14.09 -16.98
CA PRO A 191 -15.52 15.02 -15.96
C PRO A 191 -17.05 15.25 -16.06
N GLY A 192 -17.76 15.12 -14.93
CA GLY A 192 -19.22 15.14 -14.84
C GLY A 192 -19.91 13.90 -15.40
N GLY A 193 -19.15 12.92 -15.88
CA GLY A 193 -19.64 11.66 -16.41
C GLY A 193 -20.10 10.70 -15.31
N THR A 194 -20.91 9.72 -15.72
CA THR A 194 -21.37 8.64 -14.84
C THR A 194 -21.15 7.29 -15.49
N PHE A 195 -21.00 6.25 -14.67
CA PHE A 195 -20.92 4.86 -15.11
C PHE A 195 -21.58 3.95 -14.07
N VAL A 196 -22.10 2.81 -14.52
CA VAL A 196 -22.71 1.81 -13.65
C VAL A 196 -21.90 0.53 -13.75
N TYR A 197 -21.18 0.19 -12.67
CA TYR A 197 -20.53 -1.10 -12.52
C TYR A 197 -21.55 -2.11 -11.98
N GLU A 198 -21.71 -3.27 -12.62
CA GLU A 198 -22.63 -4.31 -12.14
C GLU A 198 -22.04 -5.70 -12.30
N PHE A 199 -21.92 -6.44 -11.20
CA PHE A 199 -21.34 -7.78 -11.19
C PHE A 199 -21.79 -8.60 -9.97
N GLU A 200 -21.43 -9.87 -9.96
CA GLU A 200 -21.60 -10.77 -8.81
C GLU A 200 -20.34 -10.73 -7.95
N ALA A 201 -20.48 -10.52 -6.64
CA ALA A 201 -19.36 -10.44 -5.72
C ALA A 201 -18.77 -11.83 -5.47
N LYS A 202 -17.67 -12.15 -6.16
CA LYS A 202 -16.88 -13.38 -5.96
C LYS A 202 -15.45 -13.24 -6.50
N PRO A 203 -14.49 -14.02 -5.99
CA PRO A 203 -14.61 -14.92 -4.82
C PRO A 203 -14.73 -14.15 -3.51
N SER A 204 -14.97 -14.82 -2.38
CA SER A 204 -14.82 -14.22 -1.05
C SER A 204 -13.35 -13.87 -0.74
N GLY A 205 -13.14 -12.85 0.09
CA GLY A 205 -11.82 -12.38 0.50
C GLY A 205 -11.72 -10.87 0.72
N THR A 206 -10.50 -10.43 1.03
CA THR A 206 -10.10 -9.02 1.11
C THR A 206 -9.63 -8.51 -0.26
N PHE A 207 -10.40 -7.59 -0.82
CA PHE A 207 -10.11 -6.88 -2.07
C PHE A 207 -10.12 -5.38 -1.82
N TRP A 208 -9.94 -4.64 -2.89
CA TRP A 208 -9.94 -3.19 -2.88
C TRP A 208 -10.32 -2.70 -4.27
N TYR A 209 -10.65 -1.42 -4.36
CA TYR A 209 -10.97 -0.76 -5.61
C TYR A 209 -10.14 0.51 -5.72
N HIS A 210 -9.76 0.88 -6.94
CA HIS A 210 -8.94 2.07 -7.16
C HIS A 210 -9.09 2.62 -8.57
N SER A 211 -8.64 3.86 -8.79
CA SER A 211 -8.59 4.41 -10.15
C SER A 211 -7.63 3.64 -11.05
N HIS A 212 -8.00 3.49 -12.33
CA HIS A 212 -7.16 2.89 -13.36
C HIS A 212 -6.92 3.81 -14.58
N PHE A 213 -7.18 5.11 -14.42
CA PHE A 213 -6.78 6.13 -15.41
C PHE A 213 -5.65 6.96 -14.81
N ASP A 214 -4.56 7.18 -15.55
CA ASP A 214 -3.38 7.90 -15.03
C ASP A 214 -2.96 7.36 -13.65
N SER A 215 -2.94 6.02 -13.53
CA SER A 215 -3.02 5.32 -12.25
C SER A 215 -1.91 5.70 -11.28
N ALA A 216 -0.70 5.93 -11.80
CA ALA A 216 0.45 6.38 -10.99
C ALA A 216 0.11 7.65 -10.19
N ARG A 217 -0.54 8.61 -10.85
CA ARG A 217 -0.96 9.86 -10.21
C ARG A 217 -2.23 9.68 -9.41
N GLN A 218 -3.26 9.06 -9.99
CA GLN A 218 -4.59 9.03 -9.38
C GLN A 218 -4.64 8.22 -8.09
N LEU A 219 -3.88 7.12 -8.05
CA LEU A 219 -3.74 6.31 -6.85
C LEU A 219 -3.00 7.08 -5.74
N ASP A 220 -1.89 7.75 -6.08
CA ASP A 220 -1.08 8.56 -5.15
C ASP A 220 -1.77 9.85 -4.69
N MET A 221 -2.81 10.27 -5.42
CA MET A 221 -3.73 11.32 -4.99
C MET A 221 -4.78 10.80 -3.99
N GLY A 222 -4.91 9.49 -3.79
CA GLY A 222 -5.80 8.89 -2.78
C GLY A 222 -7.02 8.12 -3.32
N LEU A 223 -7.15 7.92 -4.65
CA LEU A 223 -8.30 7.23 -5.24
C LEU A 223 -8.20 5.70 -5.09
N SER A 224 -8.34 5.24 -3.86
CA SER A 224 -8.43 3.83 -3.47
C SER A 224 -9.43 3.63 -2.33
N GLY A 225 -9.96 2.42 -2.15
CA GLY A 225 -10.83 2.06 -1.04
C GLY A 225 -10.93 0.54 -0.87
N ALA A 226 -11.38 0.08 0.30
CA ALA A 226 -11.45 -1.34 0.61
C ALA A 226 -12.74 -1.99 0.10
N PHE A 227 -12.64 -3.24 -0.37
CA PHE A 227 -13.80 -4.04 -0.76
C PHE A 227 -13.70 -5.45 -0.18
N VAL A 228 -14.56 -5.76 0.79
CA VAL A 228 -14.57 -7.05 1.50
C VAL A 228 -15.76 -7.88 1.05
N ILE A 229 -15.50 -9.08 0.57
CA ILE A 229 -16.51 -10.07 0.19
C ILE A 229 -16.47 -11.20 1.23
N LYS A 230 -17.43 -11.23 2.15
CA LYS A 230 -17.50 -12.22 3.22
C LYS A 230 -17.92 -13.58 2.67
N GLY A 231 -17.14 -14.61 3.00
CA GLY A 231 -17.46 -15.99 2.64
C GLY A 231 -18.49 -16.60 3.59
N ALA A 232 -19.33 -17.50 3.10
CA ALA A 232 -20.34 -18.17 3.95
C ALA A 232 -19.71 -19.07 5.03
N ASP A 233 -18.53 -19.63 4.74
CA ASP A 233 -17.78 -20.52 5.64
C ASP A 233 -16.71 -19.77 6.47
N GLU A 234 -16.69 -18.43 6.38
CA GLU A 234 -15.73 -17.62 7.12
C GLU A 234 -16.03 -17.69 8.63
N PRO A 235 -15.02 -17.91 9.50
CA PRO A 235 -15.23 -17.90 10.93
C PRO A 235 -15.79 -16.55 11.40
N ALA A 236 -16.62 -16.58 12.45
CA ALA A 236 -16.98 -15.35 13.16
C ALA A 236 -15.76 -14.83 13.93
N TYR A 237 -15.52 -13.53 13.83
CA TYR A 237 -14.54 -12.77 14.62
C TYR A 237 -15.29 -11.77 15.50
N ASP A 238 -14.78 -11.51 16.69
CA ASP A 238 -15.34 -10.51 17.60
C ASP A 238 -15.00 -9.10 17.12
N LYS A 239 -13.83 -8.95 16.47
CA LYS A 239 -13.35 -7.72 15.85
C LYS A 239 -12.75 -7.99 14.48
N GLU A 240 -13.12 -7.15 13.52
CA GLU A 240 -12.48 -7.09 12.21
C GLU A 240 -12.03 -5.66 11.94
N PHE A 241 -10.75 -5.49 11.63
CA PHE A 241 -10.17 -4.19 11.27
C PHE A 241 -9.67 -4.24 9.83
N VAL A 242 -9.97 -3.21 9.04
CA VAL A 242 -9.35 -2.98 7.74
C VAL A 242 -8.32 -1.88 7.89
N GLN A 243 -7.10 -2.13 7.40
CA GLN A 243 -6.01 -1.17 7.39
C GLN A 243 -5.48 -1.04 5.96
N LEU A 244 -5.76 0.11 5.36
CA LEU A 244 -5.26 0.48 4.05
C LEU A 244 -4.02 1.37 4.24
N LEU A 245 -2.89 0.88 3.77
CA LEU A 245 -1.58 1.53 3.86
C LEU A 245 -1.37 2.38 2.62
N ASP A 246 -0.84 3.58 2.82
CA ASP A 246 -0.53 4.51 1.74
C ASP A 246 0.64 5.42 2.13
N GLU A 247 1.21 6.10 1.14
CA GLU A 247 2.27 7.08 1.31
C GLU A 247 2.02 8.35 0.48
N TRP A 248 2.58 9.46 0.95
CA TRP A 248 2.27 10.77 0.39
C TRP A 248 3.52 11.60 0.23
N ILE A 249 3.58 12.34 -0.89
CA ILE A 249 4.45 13.49 -1.02
C ILE A 249 3.62 14.71 -0.69
N ARG A 250 3.81 15.25 0.52
CA ARG A 250 3.17 16.48 0.96
C ARG A 250 4.17 17.63 0.90
N LEU A 251 3.91 18.60 0.03
CA LEU A 251 4.73 19.81 -0.08
C LEU A 251 4.47 20.77 1.10
N PRO A 252 5.38 21.70 1.42
CA PRO A 252 5.24 22.63 2.55
C PRO A 252 3.92 23.43 2.53
N GLU A 253 3.39 23.72 1.33
CA GLU A 253 2.16 24.47 1.10
C GLU A 253 0.89 23.63 1.31
N GLY A 254 1.03 22.34 1.65
CA GLY A 254 -0.09 21.39 1.81
C GLY A 254 -0.61 20.80 0.49
N ARG A 255 0.12 20.99 -0.61
CA ARG A 255 -0.18 20.40 -1.91
C ARG A 255 0.37 18.98 -1.99
N ASN A 256 -0.29 18.10 -2.74
CA ASN A 256 0.28 16.80 -3.08
C ASN A 256 1.39 16.96 -4.13
N GLY A 257 2.43 16.13 -4.07
CA GLY A 257 3.59 16.16 -4.97
C GLY A 257 3.27 15.94 -6.45
N TRP A 258 2.09 15.43 -6.79
CA TRP A 258 1.61 15.34 -8.17
C TRP A 258 0.98 16.62 -8.70
N GLU A 259 0.66 17.57 -7.84
CA GLU A 259 -0.11 18.74 -8.25
C GLU A 259 0.72 19.68 -9.13
N GLY A 260 0.40 19.73 -10.43
CA GLY A 260 1.12 20.54 -11.42
C GLY A 260 2.43 19.91 -11.91
N VAL A 261 2.66 18.62 -11.64
CA VAL A 261 3.87 17.90 -12.02
C VAL A 261 3.56 16.89 -13.14
N THR A 262 4.52 16.69 -14.05
CA THR A 262 4.44 15.63 -15.07
C THR A 262 5.06 14.34 -14.53
N HIS A 263 4.73 13.17 -15.09
CA HIS A 263 5.34 11.89 -14.72
C HIS A 263 6.88 11.93 -14.63
N ALA A 264 7.55 12.66 -15.53
CA ALA A 264 9.00 12.79 -15.55
C ALA A 264 9.57 13.67 -14.41
N GLY A 265 8.73 14.49 -13.76
CA GLY A 265 9.12 15.31 -12.61
C GLY A 265 8.88 14.61 -11.27
N HIS A 266 7.97 13.65 -11.23
CA HIS A 266 7.61 12.95 -9.99
C HIS A 266 8.58 11.80 -9.64
N ASN A 267 9.28 11.23 -10.62
CA ASN A 267 10.25 10.14 -10.43
C ASN A 267 11.46 10.43 -9.50
N ASN A 268 11.61 11.67 -9.01
CA ASN A 268 12.68 12.09 -8.11
C ASN A 268 12.17 12.52 -6.73
N ALA A 269 10.86 12.47 -6.48
CA ALA A 269 10.30 12.84 -5.19
C ALA A 269 10.27 11.63 -4.26
N GLU A 270 10.82 11.78 -3.06
CA GLU A 270 10.73 10.78 -2.00
C GLU A 270 9.48 11.05 -1.16
N TYR A 271 8.76 9.98 -0.82
CA TYR A 271 7.62 10.05 0.09
C TYR A 271 8.05 10.55 1.47
N ASN A 272 7.35 11.54 2.02
CA ASN A 272 7.66 12.15 3.31
C ASN A 272 6.55 11.94 4.35
N TRP A 273 5.43 11.31 3.99
CA TRP A 273 4.34 10.98 4.90
C TRP A 273 3.81 9.58 4.61
N PHE A 274 3.33 8.90 5.65
CA PHE A 274 2.89 7.51 5.58
C PHE A 274 1.62 7.36 6.41
N THR A 275 0.64 6.59 5.94
CA THR A 275 -0.69 6.59 6.57
C THR A 275 -1.32 5.22 6.69
N ILE A 276 -2.01 4.99 7.80
CA ILE A 276 -3.01 3.93 7.95
C ILE A 276 -4.38 4.59 7.83
N ASN A 277 -5.20 4.12 6.89
CA ASN A 277 -6.55 4.65 6.67
C ASN A 277 -6.53 6.19 6.52
N GLY A 278 -5.62 6.69 5.68
CA GLY A 278 -5.52 8.09 5.29
C GLY A 278 -4.97 9.04 6.36
N THR A 279 -4.71 8.56 7.57
CA THR A 279 -4.12 9.37 8.65
C THR A 279 -2.76 8.83 9.05
N SER A 280 -1.92 9.73 9.53
CA SER A 280 -0.60 9.40 10.04
C SER A 280 -0.62 9.48 11.56
N PHE A 281 0.19 8.66 12.24
CA PHE A 281 0.31 8.75 13.68
C PHE A 281 0.72 10.17 14.12
N PRO A 282 0.16 10.75 15.20
CA PRO A 282 -0.73 10.17 16.22
C PRO A 282 -2.24 10.22 15.90
N ALA A 283 -2.63 10.56 14.68
CA ALA A 283 -4.04 10.67 14.29
C ALA A 283 -4.67 9.34 13.85
N THR A 284 -3.87 8.29 13.69
CA THR A 284 -4.33 6.95 13.32
C THR A 284 -5.27 6.35 14.38
N PRO A 285 -6.36 5.70 13.97
CA PRO A 285 -7.24 5.03 14.91
C PRO A 285 -6.58 3.76 15.46
N ASN A 286 -6.79 3.53 16.76
CA ASN A 286 -6.37 2.30 17.42
C ASN A 286 -7.33 1.14 17.12
N MET A 287 -6.79 -0.08 17.16
CA MET A 287 -7.54 -1.33 17.16
C MET A 287 -8.02 -1.63 18.58
N GLU A 288 -9.20 -1.13 18.94
CA GLU A 288 -9.78 -1.34 20.27
C GLU A 288 -10.39 -2.74 20.43
N VAL A 289 -9.88 -3.50 21.41
CA VAL A 289 -10.26 -4.90 21.67
C VAL A 289 -10.68 -5.11 23.12
N ALA A 290 -11.49 -6.12 23.39
CA ALA A 290 -11.70 -6.67 24.73
C ALA A 290 -10.80 -7.90 24.95
N GLU A 291 -10.46 -8.17 26.20
CA GLU A 291 -9.75 -9.42 26.54
C GLU A 291 -10.61 -10.63 26.13
N GLY A 292 -10.01 -11.54 25.35
CA GLY A 292 -10.65 -12.72 24.80
C GLY A 292 -11.18 -12.56 23.37
N ASP A 293 -11.17 -11.35 22.78
CA ASP A 293 -11.61 -11.14 21.40
C ASP A 293 -10.77 -11.97 20.42
N ARG A 294 -11.43 -12.66 19.49
CA ARG A 294 -10.81 -13.20 18.28
C ARG A 294 -10.79 -12.10 17.23
N VAL A 295 -9.59 -11.63 16.90
CA VAL A 295 -9.39 -10.47 16.04
C VAL A 295 -8.90 -10.91 14.67
N ARG A 296 -9.47 -10.32 13.62
CA ARG A 296 -8.94 -10.37 12.26
C ARG A 296 -8.54 -8.96 11.82
N VAL A 297 -7.34 -8.83 11.25
CA VAL A 297 -6.88 -7.60 10.61
C VAL A 297 -6.64 -7.89 9.13
N ARG A 298 -7.26 -7.07 8.28
CA ARG A 298 -7.16 -7.11 6.83
C ARG A 298 -6.29 -5.95 6.38
N ILE A 299 -5.09 -6.26 5.90
CA ILE A 299 -4.17 -5.23 5.40
C ILE A 299 -4.26 -5.16 3.89
N ILE A 300 -4.39 -3.94 3.38
CA ILE A 300 -4.33 -3.60 1.97
C ILE A 300 -3.19 -2.61 1.81
N ASN A 301 -2.22 -2.88 0.94
CA ASN A 301 -1.23 -1.87 0.58
C ASN A 301 -1.64 -1.21 -0.74
N ALA A 302 -2.16 0.01 -0.66
CA ALA A 302 -2.53 0.82 -1.81
C ALA A 302 -1.35 1.63 -2.37
N GLY A 303 -0.31 1.80 -1.58
CA GLY A 303 0.91 2.49 -1.96
C GLY A 303 1.81 1.70 -2.91
N TYR A 304 2.94 2.31 -3.26
CA TYR A 304 4.00 1.82 -4.13
C TYR A 304 5.17 1.19 -3.37
N GLN A 305 5.34 1.51 -2.10
CA GLN A 305 6.39 0.95 -1.24
C GLN A 305 5.93 -0.33 -0.54
N ALA A 306 6.89 -1.20 -0.20
CA ALA A 306 6.58 -2.38 0.60
C ALA A 306 6.68 -2.05 2.10
N HIS A 307 5.73 -2.54 2.89
CA HIS A 307 5.64 -2.24 4.32
C HIS A 307 5.73 -3.51 5.17
N PRO A 308 6.84 -3.74 5.90
CA PRO A 308 6.94 -4.82 6.88
C PRO A 308 6.15 -4.46 8.14
N MET A 309 4.88 -4.85 8.22
CA MET A 309 4.00 -4.52 9.32
C MET A 309 4.21 -5.46 10.51
N HIS A 310 4.57 -4.90 11.66
CA HIS A 310 4.96 -5.60 12.88
C HIS A 310 3.96 -5.36 14.01
N LEU A 311 3.52 -6.43 14.69
CA LEU A 311 2.71 -6.36 15.91
C LEU A 311 3.56 -6.71 17.14
N HIS A 312 3.54 -5.83 18.14
CA HIS A 312 4.20 -6.07 19.43
C HIS A 312 3.40 -7.05 20.31
N GLY A 313 4.09 -7.66 21.28
CA GLY A 313 3.46 -8.46 22.34
C GLY A 313 2.96 -9.85 21.94
N LYS A 314 2.71 -10.10 20.65
CA LYS A 314 2.23 -11.39 20.16
C LYS A 314 2.62 -11.66 18.71
N ARG A 315 2.52 -12.94 18.33
CA ARG A 315 2.58 -13.35 16.93
C ARG A 315 1.18 -13.25 16.32
N MET A 316 1.15 -13.02 15.02
CA MET A 316 -0.03 -13.02 14.18
C MET A 316 -0.06 -14.32 13.38
N THR A 317 -1.22 -14.97 13.30
CA THR A 317 -1.44 -16.07 12.37
C THR A 317 -1.83 -15.49 11.02
N VAL A 318 -0.96 -15.56 10.01
CA VAL A 318 -1.31 -15.18 8.64
C VAL A 318 -2.16 -16.27 8.00
N VAL A 319 -3.38 -15.92 7.59
CA VAL A 319 -4.41 -16.87 7.15
C VAL A 319 -4.83 -16.72 5.70
N ALA A 320 -4.65 -15.54 5.10
CA ALA A 320 -4.99 -15.31 3.70
C ALA A 320 -3.97 -14.38 3.02
N LYS A 321 -3.84 -14.53 1.70
CA LYS A 321 -3.11 -13.63 0.82
C LYS A 321 -3.97 -13.29 -0.39
N ASP A 322 -4.06 -12.02 -0.73
CA ASP A 322 -4.79 -11.49 -1.89
C ASP A 322 -6.27 -11.94 -1.94
N GLY A 323 -6.88 -12.12 -0.76
CA GLY A 323 -8.24 -12.61 -0.58
C GLY A 323 -8.38 -14.13 -0.54
N ALA A 324 -7.37 -14.90 -0.96
CA ALA A 324 -7.41 -16.36 -0.94
C ALA A 324 -6.87 -16.93 0.40
N PRO A 325 -7.60 -17.85 1.06
CA PRO A 325 -7.08 -18.55 2.23
C PRO A 325 -5.80 -19.33 1.93
N LEU A 326 -4.83 -19.27 2.83
CA LEU A 326 -3.61 -20.06 2.75
C LEU A 326 -3.90 -21.52 3.05
N SER A 327 -3.34 -22.42 2.23
CA SER A 327 -3.43 -23.86 2.50
C SER A 327 -2.72 -24.28 3.79
N GLN A 328 -1.73 -23.48 4.22
CA GLN A 328 -0.98 -23.63 5.46
C GLN A 328 -0.77 -22.23 6.07
N PRO A 329 -1.66 -21.80 6.98
CA PRO A 329 -1.43 -20.60 7.79
C PRO A 329 -0.11 -20.68 8.57
N TYR A 330 0.50 -19.54 8.85
CA TYR A 330 1.78 -19.48 9.54
C TYR A 330 1.86 -18.31 10.53
N GLU A 331 2.68 -18.46 11.56
CA GLU A 331 2.90 -17.45 12.59
C GLU A 331 4.01 -16.47 12.20
N ALA A 332 3.73 -15.18 12.27
CA ALA A 332 4.71 -14.11 12.06
C ALA A 332 4.47 -12.96 13.05
N ASP A 333 5.54 -12.35 13.53
CA ASP A 333 5.46 -11.07 14.23
C ASP A 333 5.50 -9.88 13.24
N THR A 334 6.03 -10.10 12.04
CA THR A 334 6.21 -9.09 10.99
C THR A 334 5.83 -9.68 9.63
N VAL A 335 4.99 -8.98 8.87
CA VAL A 335 4.57 -9.38 7.52
C VAL A 335 4.94 -8.29 6.52
N LEU A 336 5.74 -8.63 5.51
CA LEU A 336 6.03 -7.72 4.40
C LEU A 336 4.85 -7.68 3.43
N VAL A 337 4.21 -6.51 3.33
CA VAL A 337 3.08 -6.29 2.42
C VAL A 337 3.57 -5.45 1.23
N GLY A 338 3.67 -6.06 0.05
CA GLY A 338 4.05 -5.36 -1.19
C GLY A 338 2.91 -4.53 -1.77
N SER A 339 3.23 -3.63 -2.70
CA SER A 339 2.24 -2.79 -3.41
C SER A 339 1.15 -3.65 -4.06
N GLY A 340 -0.11 -3.31 -3.79
CA GLY A 340 -1.30 -4.02 -4.25
C GLY A 340 -1.60 -5.35 -3.56
N GLU A 341 -0.70 -5.86 -2.70
CA GLU A 341 -0.94 -7.09 -1.96
C GLU A 341 -1.92 -6.86 -0.81
N ARG A 342 -2.63 -7.95 -0.45
CA ARG A 342 -3.42 -8.02 0.78
C ARG A 342 -3.00 -9.19 1.63
N TYR A 343 -2.99 -9.01 2.94
CA TYR A 343 -2.85 -10.10 3.90
C TYR A 343 -3.92 -10.00 4.97
N ASP A 344 -4.53 -11.13 5.28
CA ASP A 344 -5.36 -11.24 6.47
C ASP A 344 -4.56 -12.01 7.52
N PHE A 345 -4.51 -11.47 8.73
CA PHE A 345 -3.97 -12.17 9.88
C PHE A 345 -4.91 -12.11 11.08
N GLU A 346 -4.70 -13.03 11.99
CA GLU A 346 -5.53 -13.24 13.16
C GLU A 346 -4.68 -13.27 14.43
N PHE A 347 -5.29 -12.85 15.54
CA PHE A 347 -4.72 -13.06 16.86
C PHE A 347 -5.84 -13.16 17.91
N LEU A 348 -5.52 -13.78 19.05
CA LEU A 348 -6.35 -13.74 20.24
C LEU A 348 -5.90 -12.57 21.11
N ALA A 349 -6.84 -11.73 21.55
CA ALA A 349 -6.57 -10.64 22.47
C ALA A 349 -6.48 -11.16 23.92
N ASP A 350 -5.40 -11.89 24.25
CA ASP A 350 -5.22 -12.61 25.53
C ASP A 350 -4.17 -12.01 26.48
N ASP A 351 -3.60 -10.86 26.12
CA ASP A 351 -2.53 -10.21 26.89
C ASP A 351 -2.80 -8.70 26.98
N PRO A 352 -3.54 -8.25 28.01
CA PRO A 352 -3.94 -6.85 28.14
C PRO A 352 -2.75 -5.90 28.23
N GLY A 353 -2.75 -4.88 27.36
CA GLY A 353 -1.73 -3.82 27.30
C GLY A 353 -1.91 -2.93 26.07
N ASP A 354 -1.04 -1.94 25.91
CA ASP A 354 -0.95 -1.14 24.69
C ASP A 354 0.14 -1.74 23.78
N TRP A 355 -0.27 -2.40 22.70
CA TRP A 355 0.67 -3.05 21.78
C TRP A 355 0.79 -2.28 20.48
N MET A 356 1.98 -1.78 20.19
CA MET A 356 2.26 -1.08 18.94
C MET A 356 2.06 -2.00 17.74
N PHE A 357 1.46 -1.45 16.70
CA PHE A 357 1.37 -2.04 15.37
C PHE A 357 1.90 -1.04 14.36
N HIS A 358 3.01 -1.35 13.68
CA HIS A 358 3.69 -0.36 12.85
C HIS A 358 4.51 -0.97 11.71
N CYS A 359 4.80 -0.14 10.70
CA CYS A 359 5.79 -0.48 9.68
C CYS A 359 7.20 -0.54 10.30
N HIS A 360 7.96 -1.58 9.98
CA HIS A 360 9.31 -1.80 10.51
C HIS A 360 10.43 -1.22 9.62
N ILE A 361 10.06 -0.36 8.66
CA ILE A 361 10.99 0.58 8.02
C ILE A 361 10.91 1.89 8.81
N LEU A 362 11.99 2.27 9.51
CA LEU A 362 11.95 3.37 10.47
C LEU A 362 11.62 4.73 9.85
N HIS A 363 11.98 4.96 8.59
CA HIS A 363 11.55 6.14 7.86
C HIS A 363 10.02 6.24 7.75
N HIS A 364 9.33 5.10 7.66
CA HIS A 364 7.88 5.05 7.46
C HIS A 364 7.08 5.27 8.76
N VAL A 365 7.78 5.44 9.89
CA VAL A 365 7.19 5.83 11.18
C VAL A 365 7.55 7.27 11.53
N THR A 366 7.72 8.12 10.51
CA THR A 366 7.95 9.55 10.65
C THR A 366 6.85 10.36 9.96
N ASN A 367 6.66 11.59 10.44
CA ASN A 367 5.93 12.64 9.74
C ASN A 367 6.91 13.61 9.10
N ASP A 368 6.63 14.02 7.86
CA ASP A 368 7.48 14.93 7.09
C ASP A 368 8.95 14.47 6.98
N ALA A 369 9.13 13.15 6.86
CA ALA A 369 10.41 12.42 6.84
C ALA A 369 11.31 12.53 8.08
N VAL A 370 10.97 13.38 9.08
CA VAL A 370 11.89 13.72 10.18
C VAL A 370 11.28 13.70 11.58
N ILE A 371 9.96 13.77 11.71
CA ILE A 371 9.29 13.86 13.03
C ILE A 371 8.87 12.47 13.46
N GLU A 372 9.52 11.94 14.50
CA GLU A 372 9.17 10.68 15.15
C GLU A 372 8.56 10.94 16.54
N PRO A 373 7.53 10.18 16.97
CA PRO A 373 6.80 9.16 16.22
C PRO A 373 5.82 9.76 15.20
N GLY A 374 5.61 9.02 14.11
CA GLY A 374 4.66 9.35 13.05
C GLY A 374 4.34 8.15 12.16
N GLY A 375 3.76 8.43 11.00
CA GLY A 375 3.64 7.50 9.90
C GLY A 375 2.68 6.32 10.12
N LEU A 376 3.06 5.18 9.53
CA LEU A 376 2.35 3.89 9.57
C LEU A 376 2.50 3.24 10.95
N MET A 377 1.77 3.78 11.92
CA MET A 377 1.76 3.30 13.30
C MET A 377 0.37 3.47 13.90
N ASN A 378 -0.12 2.47 14.63
CA ASN A 378 -1.24 2.57 15.58
C ASN A 378 -1.03 1.54 16.70
N PHE A 379 -2.06 1.30 17.52
CA PHE A 379 -1.99 0.38 18.65
C PHE A 379 -3.15 -0.60 18.65
N VAL A 380 -2.93 -1.81 19.17
CA VAL A 380 -3.97 -2.65 19.76
C VAL A 380 -4.14 -2.20 21.22
N THR A 381 -5.32 -1.69 21.57
CA THR A 381 -5.61 -1.16 22.91
C THR A 381 -6.74 -1.95 23.57
N TYR A 382 -6.58 -2.29 24.84
CA TYR A 382 -7.57 -3.10 25.57
C TYR A 382 -8.59 -2.22 26.31
N GLN A 383 -9.86 -2.58 26.20
CA GLN A 383 -10.93 -1.93 26.93
C GLN A 383 -10.73 -2.11 28.45
N GLY A 384 -10.81 -1.01 29.20
CA GLY A 384 -10.67 -1.02 30.66
C GLY A 384 -9.23 -1.12 31.17
N HIS A 385 -8.24 -1.12 30.28
CA HIS A 385 -6.82 -0.98 30.63
C HIS A 385 -6.43 0.50 30.72
N ASP A 386 -5.51 0.85 31.63
CA ASP A 386 -4.97 2.22 31.76
C ASP A 386 -4.02 2.50 30.60
N ASN A 387 -4.60 2.98 29.50
CA ASN A 387 -3.88 3.17 28.26
C ASN A 387 -2.94 4.38 28.38
N ALA A 388 -1.64 4.14 28.25
CA ALA A 388 -0.63 5.20 28.20
C ALA A 388 -0.93 6.22 27.09
N TYR A 389 -1.63 5.77 26.04
CA TYR A 389 -1.99 6.53 24.85
C TYR A 389 -3.28 7.37 24.97
N GLN A 390 -4.12 7.11 25.98
CA GLN A 390 -5.34 7.88 26.27
C GLN A 390 -5.15 8.84 27.46
N ARG A 391 -3.94 8.90 28.03
CA ARG A 391 -3.63 9.85 29.10
C ARG A 391 -3.49 11.26 28.48
N PRO A 392 -4.24 12.24 29.01
CA PRO A 392 -4.32 13.60 28.47
C PRO A 392 -3.07 14.43 28.75
#